data_AF-R1H1S3-F1
#
_entry.id   AF-R1H1S3-F1
#
_cell.length_a   1.000
_cell.length_b   1.000
_cell.length_c   1.000
_cell.angle_alpha   90.00
_cell.angle_beta   90.00
_cell.angle_gamma   90.00
#
_symmetry.space_group_name_H-M   'P 1'
#
loop_
_entity.id
_entity.type
_entity.pdbx_description
1 polymer ?
#
loop_
_entity_poly.entity_id
_entity_poly.type
_entity_poly.pdbx_seq_one_letter_code
_entity_poly.pdbx_strand_id
1 'polypeptide(L)' 'MILAVCSVLPAQATDRQDSRELRQEVRPEVRDVKQDCRENDQKDNYECRQDKREVKQDIREKARDVKH' A
#
# COMPACT_ATOMS: atom_id res chain seq x y z
N MET A 1 -40.58 -5.76 -16.67
CA MET A 1 -39.20 -5.76 -17.20
C MET A 1 -38.28 -5.91 -16.01
N ILE A 2 -38.03 -7.16 -15.61
CA ILE A 2 -37.46 -7.56 -14.33
C ILE A 2 -35.93 -7.68 -14.46
N LEU A 3 -35.23 -6.97 -13.57
CA LEU A 3 -33.92 -7.26 -12.97
C LEU A 3 -32.79 -7.76 -13.89
N ALA A 4 -31.85 -6.87 -14.20
CA ALA A 4 -30.44 -7.23 -14.44
C ALA A 4 -29.54 -6.00 -14.21
N VAL A 5 -29.52 -5.48 -12.98
CA VAL A 5 -28.49 -4.53 -12.54
C VAL A 5 -27.48 -5.30 -11.69
N CYS A 6 -26.24 -5.32 -12.18
CA CYS A 6 -25.00 -5.60 -11.45
C CYS A 6 -24.85 -6.97 -10.76
N SER A 7 -24.61 -8.04 -11.53
CA SER A 7 -24.00 -9.28 -11.03
C SER A 7 -22.46 -9.29 -11.13
N VAL A 8 -21.85 -8.11 -10.99
CA VAL A 8 -20.42 -7.94 -10.70
C VAL A 8 -20.48 -6.89 -9.58
N LEU A 9 -20.13 -7.15 -8.31
CA LEU A 9 -18.77 -6.94 -7.78
C LEU A 9 -18.73 -7.09 -6.23
N PRO A 10 -19.37 -8.05 -5.51
CA PRO A 10 -19.10 -8.20 -4.08
C PRO A 10 -17.62 -8.53 -3.83
N ALA A 11 -17.04 -9.48 -4.59
CA ALA A 11 -15.63 -9.84 -4.51
C ALA A 11 -14.70 -8.66 -4.83
N GLN A 12 -14.90 -7.97 -5.96
CA GLN A 12 -14.00 -6.86 -6.31
C GLN A 12 -14.18 -5.60 -5.43
N ALA A 13 -15.28 -5.50 -4.68
CA ALA A 13 -15.48 -4.46 -3.67
C ALA A 13 -14.72 -4.82 -2.38
N THR A 14 -14.78 -6.08 -1.94
CA THR A 14 -13.98 -6.59 -0.81
C THR A 14 -12.49 -6.51 -1.10
N ASP A 15 -12.04 -6.94 -2.28
CA ASP A 15 -10.61 -6.89 -2.66
C ASP A 15 -10.05 -5.46 -2.66
N ARG A 16 -10.88 -4.47 -3.05
CA ARG A 16 -10.51 -3.05 -3.00
C ARG A 16 -10.43 -2.52 -1.58
N GLN A 17 -11.26 -3.04 -0.67
CA GLN A 17 -11.28 -2.65 0.73
C GLN A 17 -10.08 -3.24 1.45
N ASP A 18 -9.81 -4.53 1.27
CA ASP A 18 -8.69 -5.24 1.89
C ASP A 18 -7.35 -4.65 1.43
N SER A 19 -7.23 -4.33 0.13
CA SER A 19 -6.06 -3.63 -0.41
C SER A 19 -5.87 -2.23 0.19
N ARG A 20 -6.95 -1.53 0.55
CA ARG A 20 -6.88 -0.21 1.19
C ARG A 20 -6.47 -0.36 2.64
N GLU A 21 -7.02 -1.35 3.34
CA GLU A 21 -6.72 -1.63 4.74
C GLU A 21 -5.24 -1.98 4.91
N LEU A 22 -4.71 -2.91 4.10
CA LEU A 22 -3.27 -3.21 4.06
C LEU A 22 -2.41 -1.96 3.83
N ARG A 23 -2.80 -1.10 2.88
CA ARG A 23 -2.05 0.15 2.63
C ARG A 23 -2.10 1.11 3.81
N GLN A 24 -3.15 1.08 4.62
CA GLN A 24 -3.30 1.93 5.79
C GLN A 24 -2.55 1.36 6.98
N GLU A 25 -2.57 0.04 7.16
CA GLU A 25 -1.82 -0.69 8.18
C GLU A 25 -0.32 -0.50 8.02
N VAL A 26 0.21 -0.57 6.79
CA VAL A 26 1.65 -0.43 6.53
C VAL A 26 2.08 1.04 6.37
N ARG A 27 1.15 2.00 6.32
CA ARG A 27 1.45 3.44 6.25
C ARG A 27 2.32 3.97 7.39
N PRO A 28 2.12 3.61 8.68
CA PRO A 28 3.03 3.95 9.77
C PRO A 28 4.44 3.40 9.52
N GLU A 29 4.60 2.13 9.15
CA GLU A 29 5.92 1.53 8.89
C GLU A 29 6.72 2.30 7.81
N VAL A 30 6.07 2.70 6.72
CA VAL A 30 6.72 3.54 5.69
C VAL A 30 7.14 4.92 6.21
N ARG A 31 6.43 5.46 7.22
CA ARG A 31 6.79 6.73 7.84
C ARG A 31 7.93 6.56 8.83
N ASP A 32 7.95 5.46 9.57
CA ASP A 32 9.00 5.15 10.54
C ASP A 32 10.33 4.95 9.81
N VAL A 33 10.37 4.14 8.75
CA VAL A 33 11.56 3.99 7.87
C VAL A 33 12.03 5.35 7.33
N LYS A 34 11.11 6.25 6.98
CA LYS A 34 11.46 7.60 6.52
C LYS A 34 12.03 8.46 7.65
N GLN A 35 11.50 8.31 8.86
CA GLN A 35 11.88 9.10 10.00
C GLN A 35 13.23 8.64 10.54
N ASP A 36 13.41 7.35 10.78
CA ASP A 36 14.68 6.73 11.19
C ASP A 36 15.81 7.18 10.26
N CYS A 37 15.56 7.09 8.96
CA CYS A 37 16.54 7.47 7.97
C CYS A 37 16.84 9.00 7.94
N ARG A 38 15.87 9.86 8.24
CA ARG A 38 16.11 11.31 8.38
C ARG A 38 16.89 11.64 9.64
N GLU A 39 16.60 10.93 10.73
CA GLU A 39 17.26 11.11 12.03
C GLU A 39 18.72 10.64 11.97
N ASN A 40 19.00 9.55 11.24
CA ASN A 40 20.34 8.99 11.14
C ASN A 40 21.34 9.91 10.40
N ASP A 41 20.90 10.69 9.41
CA ASP A 41 21.82 11.39 8.49
C ASP A 41 21.56 12.90 8.32
N GLN A 42 20.58 13.45 9.03
CA GLN A 42 20.21 14.88 9.08
C GLN A 42 19.97 15.62 7.75
N LYS A 43 20.13 14.99 6.57
CA LYS A 43 19.84 15.55 5.24
C LYS A 43 19.43 14.46 4.23
N ASP A 44 18.86 14.90 3.12
CA ASP A 44 18.38 14.11 1.96
C ASP A 44 19.38 13.03 1.49
N ASN A 45 19.36 11.87 2.15
CA ASN A 45 20.16 10.72 1.77
C ASN A 45 19.48 10.00 0.57
N TYR A 46 20.27 9.70 -0.46
CA TYR A 46 19.80 9.01 -1.67
C TYR A 46 19.33 7.59 -1.36
N GLU A 47 20.07 6.85 -0.54
CA GLU A 47 19.75 5.50 -0.06
C GLU A 47 18.41 5.53 0.69
N CYS A 48 18.21 6.51 1.58
CA CYS A 48 16.91 6.76 2.23
C CYS A 48 15.71 6.82 1.29
N ARG A 49 15.91 7.51 0.15
CA ARG A 49 14.88 7.68 -0.87
C ARG A 49 14.68 6.39 -1.65
N GLN A 50 15.71 5.54 -1.75
CA GLN A 50 15.63 4.21 -2.36
C GLN A 50 14.96 3.21 -1.43
N ASP A 51 15.36 3.10 -0.17
CA ASP A 51 14.74 2.18 0.80
C ASP A 51 13.24 2.44 0.91
N LYS A 52 12.85 3.71 1.03
CA LYS A 52 11.43 4.11 1.02
C LYS A 52 10.73 3.79 -0.31
N ARG A 53 11.44 3.79 -1.44
CA ARG A 53 10.86 3.38 -2.73
C ARG A 53 10.66 1.87 -2.76
N GLU A 54 11.62 1.08 -2.30
CA GLU A 54 11.56 -0.38 -2.23
C GLU A 54 10.40 -0.84 -1.34
N VAL A 55 10.34 -0.36 -0.09
CA VAL A 55 9.23 -0.68 0.83
C VAL A 55 7.87 -0.32 0.21
N LYS A 56 7.78 0.79 -0.52
CA LYS A 56 6.53 1.16 -1.22
C LYS A 56 6.18 0.23 -2.38
N GLN A 57 7.17 -0.33 -3.06
CA GLN A 57 6.92 -1.30 -4.13
C GLN A 57 6.46 -2.62 -3.54
N ASP A 58 7.10 -3.10 -2.48
CA ASP A 58 6.71 -4.32 -1.79
C ASP A 58 5.26 -4.25 -1.30
N ILE A 59 4.86 -3.12 -0.71
CA ILE A 59 3.47 -2.92 -0.27
C ILE A 59 2.50 -2.87 -1.45
N ARG A 60 2.93 -2.31 -2.59
CA ARG A 60 2.09 -2.29 -3.80
C ARG A 60 1.94 -3.67 -4.41
N GLU A 61 2.95 -4.53 -4.29
CA GLU A 61 2.92 -5.92 -4.72
C GLU A 61 2.02 -6.74 -3.80
N LYS A 62 2.23 -6.69 -2.48
CA LYS A 62 1.35 -7.32 -1.49
C LYS A 62 -0.11 -6.91 -1.66
N ALA A 63 -0.38 -5.62 -1.91
CA ALA A 63 -1.73 -5.12 -2.16
C ALA A 63 -2.30 -5.47 -3.55
N ARG A 64 -1.51 -6.03 -4.47
CA ARG A 64 -2.00 -6.68 -5.70
C ARG A 64 -2.27 -8.15 -5.46
N ASP A 65 -1.41 -8.82 -4.70
CA ASP A 65 -1.59 -10.23 -4.34
C ASP A 65 -2.89 -10.45 -3.55
N VAL A 66 -3.25 -9.52 -2.67
CA VAL A 66 -4.54 -9.56 -1.95
C VAL A 66 -5.76 -9.38 -2.87
N LYS A 67 -5.57 -8.93 -4.12
CA LYS A 67 -6.67 -8.80 -5.09
C LYS A 67 -6.84 -10.02 -5.99
N HIS A 68 -6.01 -11.04 -5.87
CA HIS A 68 -5.95 -12.18 -6.78
C HIS A 68 -6.05 -13.50 -6.03
#